data_AF-A0A2V6GKF3-F1
#
_entry.id   AF-A0A2V6GKF3-F1
#
_cell.length_a   1.000
_cell.length_b   1.000
_cell.length_c   1.000
_cell.angle_alpha   90.00
_cell.angle_beta   90.00
_cell.angle_gamma   90.00
#
_symmetry.space_group_name_H-M   'P 1'
#
loop_
_entity.id
_entity.type
_entity.pdbx_description
1 polymer ?
#
loop_
_entity_poly.entity_id
_entity_poly.type
_entity_poly.pdbx_seq_one_letter_code
_entity_poly.pdbx_strand_id
1 'polypeptide(L)'
;MKRGGAVEFVSWDAWMAEAPTQISVSPRALASLAPERLFDLRWAATVVEQALRRLREECEGKGRLRLFEGLRDYLAAEHADISYARLAAALGVAETVVKKQLHNLRERYRWLLRDEVAHTVANPADVDDEIRHLCAALAATA
;
A
#
# COMPACT_ATOMS: atom_id res chain seq x y z
N MET A 1 9.37 -17.84 19.02
CA MET A 1 10.56 -17.72 18.15
C MET A 1 10.85 -16.24 18.04
N LYS A 2 11.88 -15.76 18.74
CA LYS A 2 12.12 -14.32 18.97
C LYS A 2 13.11 -13.84 17.92
N ARG A 3 12.64 -13.14 16.89
CA ARG A 3 13.50 -12.49 15.90
C ARG A 3 13.66 -11.04 16.32
N GLY A 4 14.68 -10.79 17.15
CA GLY A 4 15.15 -9.44 17.40
C GLY A 4 16.24 -9.10 16.39
N GLY A 5 16.14 -7.98 15.69
CA GLY A 5 17.21 -7.53 14.82
C GLY A 5 16.90 -6.23 14.10
N ALA A 6 17.47 -5.14 14.63
CA ALA A 6 17.76 -3.86 13.98
C ALA A 6 16.60 -3.16 13.24
N VAL A 7 16.11 -2.07 13.84
CA VAL A 7 15.27 -1.07 13.18
C VAL A 7 16.12 -0.31 12.14
N GLU A 8 16.27 -0.88 10.95
CA GLU A 8 16.69 -0.14 9.77
C GLU A 8 15.47 0.60 9.21
N PHE A 9 15.58 1.92 9.10
CA PHE A 9 14.56 2.75 8.46
C PHE A 9 14.48 2.37 6.98
N VAL A 10 13.56 1.46 6.62
CA VAL A 10 13.37 1.05 5.22
C VAL A 10 12.81 2.23 4.44
N SER A 11 13.49 2.60 3.35
CA SER A 11 12.96 3.56 2.37
C SER A 11 11.76 2.93 1.66
N TRP A 12 10.57 3.25 2.15
CA TRP A 12 9.29 2.76 1.63
C TRP A 12 9.05 3.07 0.16
N ASP A 13 9.69 4.11 -0.40
CA ASP A 13 9.64 4.42 -1.83
C ASP A 13 10.36 3.37 -2.68
N ALA A 14 11.52 2.87 -2.21
CA ALA A 14 12.24 1.82 -2.89
C ALA A 14 11.51 0.47 -2.77
N TRP A 15 10.92 0.19 -1.61
CA TRP A 15 10.22 -1.07 -1.35
C TRP A 15 8.83 -1.16 -2.00
N MET A 16 8.07 -0.06 -2.09
CA MET A 16 6.80 -0.01 -2.83
C MET A 16 7.00 -0.04 -4.34
N ALA A 17 8.14 0.43 -4.86
CA ALA A 17 8.44 0.32 -6.28
C ALA A 17 8.51 -1.14 -6.73
N GLU A 18 9.04 -2.03 -5.87
CA GLU A 18 9.13 -3.47 -6.12
C GLU A 18 7.82 -4.24 -5.82
N ALA A 19 6.83 -3.60 -5.20
CA ALA A 19 5.56 -4.23 -4.86
C ALA A 19 4.61 -4.17 -6.07
N PRO A 20 3.88 -5.26 -6.39
CA PRO A 20 2.98 -5.23 -7.53
C PRO A 20 1.90 -4.17 -7.40
N THR A 21 1.68 -3.46 -8.50
CA THR A 21 0.74 -2.34 -8.57
C THR A 21 -0.74 -2.80 -8.58
N GLN A 22 -0.98 -4.10 -8.81
CA GLN A 22 -2.31 -4.71 -8.84
C GLN A 22 -2.27 -6.14 -8.25
N ILE A 23 -3.18 -6.42 -7.33
CA ILE A 23 -3.40 -7.78 -6.82
C ILE A 23 -4.40 -8.47 -7.76
N SER A 24 -3.92 -9.30 -8.69
CA SER A 24 -4.78 -10.12 -9.55
C SER A 24 -4.41 -11.60 -9.42
N VAL A 25 -4.97 -12.25 -8.40
CA VAL A 25 -4.70 -13.67 -8.14
C VAL A 25 -5.78 -14.53 -8.77
N SER A 26 -5.38 -15.45 -9.66
CA SER A 26 -6.31 -16.45 -10.18
C SER A 26 -6.80 -17.37 -9.05
N PRO A 27 -8.11 -17.70 -8.98
CA PRO A 27 -8.66 -18.64 -7.99
C PRO A 27 -7.95 -20.00 -7.98
N ARG A 28 -7.38 -20.42 -9.12
CA ARG A 28 -6.64 -21.68 -9.25
C ARG A 28 -5.26 -21.62 -8.59
N ALA A 29 -4.59 -20.46 -8.64
CA ALA A 29 -3.31 -20.25 -7.96
C ALA A 29 -3.51 -20.20 -6.44
N LEU A 30 -4.58 -19.55 -5.98
CA LEU A 30 -5.01 -19.54 -4.58
C LEU A 30 -5.23 -20.95 -4.01
N ALA A 31 -5.84 -21.85 -4.79
CA ALA A 31 -6.12 -23.22 -4.37
C ALA A 31 -4.88 -24.12 -4.23
N SER A 32 -3.76 -23.74 -4.86
CA SER A 32 -2.48 -24.45 -4.78
C SER A 32 -1.51 -23.88 -3.74
N LEU A 33 -1.85 -22.79 -3.07
CA LEU A 33 -1.01 -22.21 -2.03
C LEU A 33 -1.02 -23.06 -0.76
N ALA A 34 0.13 -23.14 -0.10
CA ALA A 34 0.20 -23.69 1.25
C ALA A 34 -0.74 -22.90 2.19
N PRO A 35 -1.39 -23.54 3.17
CA PRO A 35 -2.32 -22.89 4.10
C PRO A 35 -1.75 -21.63 4.77
N GLU A 36 -0.46 -21.65 5.10
CA GLU A 36 0.27 -20.54 5.71
C GLU A 36 0.33 -19.34 4.77
N ARG A 37 0.62 -19.58 3.48
CA ARG A 37 0.69 -18.54 2.45
C ARG A 37 -0.68 -17.94 2.13
N LEU A 38 -1.73 -18.75 2.17
CA LEU A 38 -3.10 -18.26 2.03
C LEU A 38 -3.51 -17.38 3.23
N PHE A 39 -3.11 -17.77 4.44
CA PHE A 39 -3.34 -16.96 5.63
C PHE A 39 -2.62 -15.61 5.53
N ASP A 40 -1.32 -15.62 5.20
CA ASP A 40 -0.51 -14.41 5.02
C ASP A 40 -1.13 -13.47 3.98
N LEU A 41 -1.56 -14.01 2.84
CA LEU A 41 -2.20 -13.23 1.78
C LEU A 41 -3.52 -12.59 2.24
N ARG A 42 -4.37 -13.34 2.94
CA ARG A 42 -5.66 -12.83 3.45
C ARG A 42 -5.45 -11.73 4.48
N TRP A 43 -4.48 -11.92 5.36
CA TRP A 43 -4.07 -10.91 6.32
C TRP A 43 -3.57 -9.65 5.60
N ALA A 44 -2.62 -9.79 4.68
CA ALA A 44 -2.05 -8.68 3.91
C ALA A 44 -3.13 -7.90 3.14
N ALA A 45 -4.06 -8.61 2.47
CA ALA A 45 -5.18 -8.00 1.77
C ALA A 45 -6.10 -7.21 2.71
N THR A 46 -6.37 -7.75 3.90
CA THR A 46 -7.22 -7.10 4.92
C THR A 46 -6.57 -5.80 5.42
N VAL A 47 -5.28 -5.83 5.71
CA VAL A 47 -4.52 -4.64 6.17
C VAL A 47 -4.53 -3.55 5.10
N VAL A 48 -4.29 -3.90 3.84
CA VAL A 48 -4.34 -2.96 2.71
C VAL A 48 -5.73 -2.36 2.55
N GLU A 49 -6.79 -3.18 2.59
CA GLU A 49 -8.17 -2.71 2.47
C GLU A 49 -8.54 -1.73 3.58
N GLN A 50 -8.15 -2.01 4.82
CA GLN A 50 -8.40 -1.14 5.97
C GLN A 50 -7.66 0.21 5.85
N ALA A 51 -6.38 0.17 5.48
CA ALA A 51 -5.59 1.38 5.26
C ALA A 51 -6.17 2.24 4.11
N LEU A 52 -6.59 1.63 3.00
CA LEU A 52 -7.24 2.32 1.89
C LEU A 52 -8.59 2.92 2.29
N ARG A 53 -9.39 2.19 3.08
CA ARG A 53 -10.69 2.68 3.58
C ARG A 53 -10.50 3.92 4.45
N ARG A 54 -9.58 3.89 5.43
CA ARG A 54 -9.28 5.05 6.28
C ARG A 54 -8.76 6.24 5.48
N LEU A 55 -7.91 5.99 4.48
CA LEU A 55 -7.42 7.04 3.59
C LEU A 55 -8.55 7.70 2.79
N ARG A 56 -9.49 6.88 2.29
CA ARG A 56 -10.69 7.37 1.59
C ARG A 56 -11.52 8.27 2.51
N GLU A 57 -11.83 7.81 3.72
CA GLU A 57 -12.60 8.55 4.72
C GLU A 57 -11.93 9.89 5.08
N GLU A 58 -10.61 9.92 5.25
CA GLU A 58 -9.86 11.15 5.49
C GLU A 58 -9.88 12.12 4.30
N CYS A 59 -9.89 11.60 3.08
CA CYS A 59 -9.99 12.42 1.88
C CYS A 59 -11.40 12.97 1.71
N GLU A 60 -12.41 12.14 1.95
CA GLU A 60 -13.83 12.51 1.93
C GLU A 60 -14.15 13.60 2.96
N GLY A 61 -13.70 13.45 4.20
CA GLY A 61 -13.87 14.47 5.25
C GLY A 61 -13.19 15.82 4.95
N LYS A 62 -12.26 15.85 3.98
CA LYS A 62 -11.59 17.06 3.49
C LYS A 62 -12.13 17.54 2.13
N GLY A 63 -13.21 16.95 1.61
CA GLY A 63 -13.79 17.27 0.30
C GLY A 63 -12.92 16.85 -0.89
N ARG A 64 -11.97 15.91 -0.69
CA ARG A 64 -10.98 15.47 -1.69
C ARG A 64 -11.25 14.06 -2.23
N LEU A 65 -12.50 13.59 -2.16
CA LEU A 65 -12.86 12.23 -2.60
C LEU A 65 -12.53 12.00 -4.08
N ARG A 66 -12.87 12.92 -4.97
CA ARG A 66 -12.56 12.80 -6.42
C ARG A 66 -11.06 12.70 -6.70
N LEU A 67 -10.26 13.40 -5.91
CA LEU A 67 -8.80 13.32 -6.01
C LEU A 67 -8.28 11.97 -5.54
N PHE A 68 -8.82 11.44 -4.45
CA PHE A 68 -8.48 10.09 -3.99
C PHE A 68 -8.85 9.03 -5.05
N GLU A 69 -10.07 9.07 -5.59
CA GLU A 69 -10.53 8.13 -6.61
C GLU A 69 -9.66 8.16 -7.88
N GLY A 70 -9.21 9.35 -8.30
CA GLY A 70 -8.32 9.48 -9.46
C GLY A 70 -6.87 9.06 -9.22
N LEU A 71 -6.44 8.97 -7.95
CA LEU A 71 -5.03 8.72 -7.59
C LEU A 71 -4.80 7.38 -6.87
N ARG A 72 -5.85 6.72 -6.37
CA ARG A 72 -5.75 5.51 -5.53
C ARG A 72 -5.01 4.36 -6.20
N ASP A 73 -5.18 4.19 -7.51
CA ASP A 73 -4.54 3.10 -8.27
C ASP A 73 -3.04 3.35 -8.50
N TYR A 74 -2.57 4.57 -8.22
CA TYR A 74 -1.18 4.98 -8.38
C TYR A 74 -0.43 5.05 -7.05
N LEU A 75 -1.06 4.64 -5.93
CA LEU A 75 -0.42 4.64 -4.62
C LEU A 75 0.73 3.65 -4.53
N ALA A 76 0.63 2.51 -5.23
CA ALA A 76 1.67 1.48 -5.33
C ALA A 76 2.48 1.53 -6.64
N ALA A 77 2.12 2.39 -7.59
CA ALA A 77 2.80 2.45 -8.88
C ALA A 77 4.21 3.04 -8.81
N GLU A 78 5.14 2.54 -9.63
CA GLU A 78 6.42 3.21 -9.82
C GLU A 78 6.23 4.58 -10.48
N HIS A 79 7.16 5.52 -10.22
CA HIS A 79 7.09 6.85 -10.85
C HIS A 79 7.17 6.78 -12.38
N ALA A 80 7.85 5.77 -12.94
CA ALA A 80 8.00 5.56 -14.38
C ALA A 80 6.68 5.21 -15.08
N ASP A 81 5.74 4.60 -14.35
CA ASP A 81 4.46 4.13 -14.90
C ASP A 81 3.35 5.21 -14.89
N ILE A 82 3.65 6.41 -14.36
CA ILE A 82 2.65 7.44 -14.09
C ILE A 82 2.72 8.56 -15.13
N SER A 83 1.68 8.65 -15.95
CA SER A 83 1.45 9.84 -16.78
C SER A 83 0.82 10.98 -15.97
N TYR A 84 1.66 11.82 -15.36
CA TYR A 84 1.19 13.00 -14.62
C TYR A 84 0.34 13.95 -15.48
N ALA A 85 0.69 14.10 -16.76
CA ALA A 85 -0.09 14.90 -17.72
C ALA A 85 -1.53 14.40 -17.86
N ARG A 86 -1.72 13.08 -17.98
CA ARG A 86 -3.06 12.47 -18.08
C ARG A 86 -3.87 12.64 -16.80
N LEU A 87 -3.23 12.46 -15.64
CA LEU A 87 -3.87 12.64 -14.34
C LEU A 87 -4.24 14.10 -14.09
N ALA A 88 -3.37 15.03 -14.47
CA ALA A 88 -3.61 16.47 -14.41
C ALA A 88 -4.84 16.87 -15.23
N ALA A 89 -4.92 16.38 -16.48
CA ALA A 89 -6.07 16.61 -17.35
C ALA A 89 -7.37 16.01 -16.77
N ALA A 90 -7.32 14.79 -16.25
CA ALA A 90 -8.49 14.11 -15.67
C ALA A 90 -9.01 14.81 -14.39
N LEU A 91 -8.11 15.38 -13.59
CA LEU A 91 -8.44 16.07 -12.35
C LEU A 91 -8.68 17.57 -12.52
N GLY A 92 -8.37 18.15 -13.70
CA GLY A 92 -8.47 19.58 -13.97
C GLY A 92 -7.49 20.43 -13.17
N VAL A 93 -6.31 19.89 -12.84
CA VAL A 93 -5.26 20.58 -12.05
C VAL A 93 -3.92 20.52 -12.75
N ALA A 94 -2.94 21.32 -12.32
CA ALA A 94 -1.58 21.26 -12.87
C ALA A 94 -0.86 19.96 -12.48
N GLU A 95 0.06 19.48 -13.33
CA GLU A 95 0.89 18.29 -13.04
C GLU A 95 1.66 18.39 -11.72
N THR A 96 2.14 19.59 -11.38
CA THR A 96 2.84 19.85 -10.12
C THR A 96 1.94 19.62 -8.90
N VAL A 97 0.64 19.92 -9.03
CA VAL A 97 -0.37 19.65 -8.00
C VAL A 97 -0.61 18.15 -7.87
N VAL A 98 -0.72 17.43 -8.99
CA VAL A 98 -0.86 15.96 -8.98
C VAL A 98 0.32 15.30 -8.29
N LYS A 99 1.55 15.66 -8.66
CA LYS A 99 2.79 15.12 -8.05
C LYS A 99 2.79 15.30 -6.54
N LYS A 100 2.48 16.52 -6.07
CA LYS A 100 2.41 16.84 -4.64
C LYS A 100 1.31 16.06 -3.92
N GLN A 101 0.11 15.99 -4.49
CA GLN A 101 -1.02 15.30 -3.86
C GLN A 101 -0.82 13.79 -3.82
N LEU A 102 -0.25 13.21 -4.88
CA LEU A 102 0.10 11.79 -4.90
C LEU A 102 1.18 11.47 -3.86
N HIS A 103 2.21 12.30 -3.75
CA HIS A 103 3.23 12.15 -2.71
C HIS A 103 2.61 12.18 -1.30
N ASN A 104 1.80 13.20 -0.99
CA ASN A 104 1.14 13.30 0.30
C ASN A 104 0.20 12.11 0.59
N LEU A 105 -0.51 11.61 -0.44
CA LEU A 105 -1.36 10.43 -0.31
C LEU A 105 -0.53 9.18 -0.02
N ARG A 106 0.62 9.00 -0.68
CA ARG A 106 1.54 7.87 -0.44
C ARG A 106 2.10 7.90 0.98
N GLU A 107 2.54 9.06 1.46
CA GLU A 107 3.00 9.22 2.84
C GLU A 107 1.90 8.85 3.84
N ARG A 108 0.68 9.35 3.63
CA ARG A 108 -0.44 9.06 4.52
C ARG A 108 -0.86 7.59 4.46
N TYR A 109 -0.89 7.01 3.27
CA TYR A 109 -1.17 5.59 3.05
C TYR A 109 -0.18 4.71 3.80
N ARG A 110 1.12 5.00 3.70
CA ARG A 110 2.18 4.26 4.43
C ARG A 110 2.01 4.36 5.93
N TRP A 111 1.70 5.55 6.44
CA TRP A 111 1.44 5.73 7.86
C TRP A 111 0.25 4.89 8.32
N LEU A 112 -0.86 4.88 7.56
CA LEU A 112 -2.04 4.08 7.86
C LEU A 112 -1.73 2.57 7.80
N LEU A 113 -0.98 2.11 6.81
CA LEU A 113 -0.54 0.71 6.73
C LEU A 113 0.29 0.31 7.96
N ARG A 114 1.25 1.15 8.36
CA ARG A 114 2.07 0.93 9.57
C ARG A 114 1.20 0.86 10.81
N ASP A 115 0.23 1.76 10.92
CA ASP A 115 -0.74 1.81 12.03
C ASP A 115 -1.59 0.54 12.10
N GLU A 116 -2.10 0.06 10.96
CA GLU A 116 -2.86 -1.20 10.90
C GLU A 116 -1.99 -2.42 11.27
N VAL A 117 -0.76 -2.52 10.74
CA VAL A 117 0.15 -3.60 11.12
C VAL A 117 0.49 -3.53 12.60
N ALA A 118 0.70 -2.33 13.15
CA ALA A 118 0.96 -2.13 14.57
C ALA A 118 -0.17 -2.67 15.47
N HIS A 119 -1.43 -2.62 15.02
CA HIS A 119 -2.56 -3.22 15.75
C HIS A 119 -2.59 -4.75 15.69
N THR A 120 -1.86 -5.37 14.75
CA THR A 120 -1.82 -6.83 14.59
C THR A 120 -0.64 -7.47 15.32
N VAL A 121 0.40 -6.71 15.64
CA VAL A 121 1.59 -7.21 16.34
C VAL A 121 1.49 -7.06 17.85
N ALA A 122 2.05 -8.03 18.57
CA ALA A 122 2.17 -7.94 20.03
C ALA A 122 3.27 -6.96 20.48
N ASN A 123 4.28 -6.74 19.63
CA ASN A 123 5.43 -5.90 19.93
C ASN A 123 5.62 -4.84 18.82
N PRO A 124 5.60 -3.54 19.15
CA PRO A 124 5.81 -2.47 18.17
C PRO A 124 7.13 -2.54 17.41
N ALA A 125 8.16 -3.20 17.95
CA ALA A 125 9.43 -3.38 17.25
C ALA A 125 9.34 -4.33 16.04
N ASP A 126 8.28 -5.14 15.96
CA ASP A 126 8.10 -6.14 14.90
C ASP A 126 7.36 -5.55 13.68
N VAL A 127 6.90 -4.30 13.76
CA VAL A 127 6.11 -3.64 12.70
C VAL A 127 6.86 -3.59 11.36
N ASP A 128 8.15 -3.28 11.38
CA ASP A 128 8.96 -3.23 10.16
C ASP A 128 9.14 -4.61 9.51
N ASP A 129 9.23 -5.66 10.32
CA ASP A 129 9.36 -7.04 9.86
C ASP A 129 8.06 -7.54 9.25
N GLU A 130 6.93 -7.31 9.92
CA GLU A 130 5.61 -7.68 9.43
C GLU A 130 5.24 -6.93 8.16
N ILE A 131 5.66 -5.68 8.04
CA ILE A 131 5.48 -4.93 6.80
C ILE A 131 6.20 -5.60 5.65
N ARG A 132 7.49 -5.96 5.82
CA ARG A 132 8.24 -6.67 4.78
C ARG A 132 7.55 -7.99 4.40
N HIS A 133 7.02 -8.71 5.38
CA HIS A 133 6.24 -9.93 5.16
C HIS A 133 4.94 -9.66 4.39
N LEU A 134 4.23 -8.58 4.72
CA LEU A 134 3.02 -8.13 4.02
C LEU A 134 3.27 -7.94 2.53
N CYS A 135 4.32 -7.20 2.11
CA CYS A 135 4.56 -7.10 0.66
C CYS A 135 5.09 -8.36 0.05
N ALA A 136 5.88 -9.18 0.74
CA ALA A 136 6.28 -10.46 0.18
C ALA A 136 5.05 -11.34 -0.12
N ALA A 137 4.04 -11.31 0.75
CA ALA A 137 2.77 -11.99 0.54
C ALA A 137 2.00 -11.45 -0.67
N LEU A 138 1.95 -10.12 -0.85
CA LEU A 138 1.30 -9.48 -2.00
C LEU A 138 2.08 -9.70 -3.31
N ALA A 139 3.41 -9.61 -3.26
CA ALA A 139 4.31 -9.80 -4.40
C ALA A 139 4.20 -11.19 -5.01
N ALA A 140 4.07 -12.22 -4.16
CA ALA A 140 3.94 -13.59 -4.60
C ALA A 140 2.61 -13.92 -5.29
N THR A 141 1.73 -12.94 -5.47
CA THR A 141 0.44 -13.11 -6.16
C THR A 141 0.32 -12.41 -7.51
N ALA A 142 1.33 -11.65 -7.89
CA ALA A 142 1.49 -11.09 -9.24
C ALA A 142 2.31 -12.03 -10.13
#